data_AF-A0A935LXD4-F1
#
_entry.id   AF-A0A935LXD4-F1
#
_cell.length_a   1.000
_cell.length_b   1.000
_cell.length_c   1.000
_cell.angle_alpha   90.00
_cell.angle_beta   90.00
_cell.angle_gamma   90.00
#
_symmetry.space_group_name_H-M   'P 1'
#
loop_
_entity.id
_entity.type
_entity.pdbx_description
1 polymer ?
#
loop_
_entity_poly.entity_id
_entity_poly.type
_entity_poly.pdbx_seq_one_letter_code
_entity_poly.pdbx_strand_id
1 'polypeptide(L)'
;MNLDLVNKLCEKCISEGESLLGTAWSKDNMGGMPILNPTSYVDLEGFKKWKSNCNVLLNLLGDLSKPWDDEIGGVQGNTLVKAKNILGALKSMKETIDNGYLIRIEDLIFAEAFSNLIEQAEYLYSNGYFLASGVLGRAVLEEKLRNLCDSNNLFFSKNRPTLNDFNTELFKSKIYDKIEFKSIDHLISIGNSAAHNKPINKEDVKKLIDGVIEILKKFK
;
A
#
# COMPACT_ATOMS: atom_id res chain seq x y z
N MET A 1 -1.35 1.92 4.21
CA MET A 1 0.08 2.14 4.55
C MET A 1 0.24 3.34 5.49
N ASN A 2 1.14 3.31 6.49
CA ASN A 2 1.43 4.50 7.33
C ASN A 2 2.43 5.42 6.62
N LEU A 3 1.92 6.39 5.85
CA LEU A 3 2.74 7.26 5.00
C LEU A 3 3.68 8.17 5.80
N ASP A 4 3.27 8.64 6.99
CA ASP A 4 4.12 9.47 7.85
C ASP A 4 5.36 8.70 8.33
N LEU A 5 5.18 7.43 8.73
CA LEU A 5 6.29 6.55 9.10
C LEU A 5 7.23 6.29 7.91
N VAL A 6 6.67 5.99 6.74
CA VAL A 6 7.43 5.74 5.50
C VAL A 6 8.24 6.98 5.11
N ASN A 7 7.61 8.16 5.15
CA ASN A 7 8.25 9.42 4.82
C ASN A 7 9.42 9.73 5.77
N LYS A 8 9.20 9.63 7.09
CA LYS A 8 10.25 9.86 8.11
C LYS A 8 11.42 8.89 7.95
N LEU A 9 11.15 7.62 7.66
CA LEU A 9 12.20 6.63 7.45
C LEU A 9 12.97 6.89 6.15
N CYS A 10 12.29 7.31 5.08
CA CYS A 10 12.91 7.72 3.82
C CYS A 10 13.88 8.90 4.04
N GLU A 11 13.44 9.96 4.74
CA GLU A 11 14.28 11.12 5.10
C GLU A 11 15.51 10.71 5.91
N LYS A 12 15.31 9.83 6.89
CA LYS A 12 16.42 9.29 7.69
C LYS A 12 17.42 8.52 6.82
N CYS A 13 16.94 7.64 5.93
CA CYS A 13 17.80 6.89 5.03
C CYS A 13 18.58 7.83 4.09
N ILE A 14 17.97 8.91 3.59
CA ILE A 14 18.67 9.91 2.78
C ILE A 14 19.79 10.58 3.58
N SER A 15 19.49 11.06 4.79
CA SER A 15 20.47 11.75 5.66
C SER A 15 21.64 10.84 6.07
N GLU A 16 21.36 9.57 6.39
CA GLU A 16 22.39 8.56 6.68
C GLU A 16 23.28 8.30 5.45
N GLY A 17 22.68 8.21 4.25
CA GLY A 17 23.40 8.03 3.00
C GLY A 17 24.32 9.20 2.66
N GLU A 18 23.83 10.44 2.82
CA GLU A 18 24.64 11.65 2.63
C GLU A 18 25.83 11.71 3.57
N SER A 19 25.63 11.37 4.85
CA SER A 19 26.70 11.27 5.83
C SER A 19 27.72 10.18 5.46
N LEU A 20 27.24 9.03 4.98
CA LEU A 20 28.09 7.90 4.57
C LEU A 20 28.97 8.26 3.38
N LEU A 21 28.48 9.04 2.41
CA LEU A 21 29.32 9.49 1.29
C LEU A 21 30.54 10.32 1.75
N GLY A 22 30.45 10.99 2.91
CA GLY A 22 31.57 11.70 3.52
C GLY A 22 32.70 10.80 4.05
N THR A 23 32.47 9.49 4.14
CA THR A 23 33.46 8.48 4.57
C THR A 23 34.25 7.89 3.40
N ALA A 24 34.12 8.48 2.20
CA ALA A 24 34.70 7.94 0.98
C ALA A 24 36.24 7.88 1.04
N TRP A 25 36.80 6.78 0.58
CA TRP A 25 38.24 6.56 0.44
C TRP A 25 38.53 5.79 -0.85
N SER A 26 39.74 5.93 -1.39
CA SER A 26 40.15 5.27 -2.63
C SER A 26 41.19 4.20 -2.36
N LYS A 27 41.04 3.05 -3.00
CA LYS A 27 42.08 2.03 -3.02
C LYS A 27 43.09 2.38 -4.11
N ASP A 28 44.09 3.17 -3.74
CA ASP A 28 45.06 3.73 -4.69
C ASP A 28 46.23 2.78 -4.99
N ASN A 29 46.49 1.81 -4.10
CA ASN A 29 47.60 0.88 -4.22
C ASN A 29 47.18 -0.57 -3.99
N MET A 30 47.87 -1.51 -4.65
CA MET A 30 47.79 -2.94 -4.38
C MET A 30 49.19 -3.52 -4.28
N GLY A 31 49.59 -3.96 -3.09
CA GLY A 31 50.94 -4.50 -2.87
C GLY A 31 52.06 -3.49 -3.15
N GLY A 32 51.82 -2.20 -2.92
CA GLY A 32 52.79 -1.12 -3.17
C GLY A 32 52.85 -0.61 -4.62
N MET A 33 52.06 -1.18 -5.54
CA MET A 33 51.92 -0.71 -6.92
C MET A 33 50.71 0.24 -7.05
N PRO A 34 50.85 1.41 -7.69
CA PRO A 34 49.73 2.31 -8.00
C PRO A 34 48.71 1.68 -8.95
N ILE A 35 47.42 1.92 -8.71
CA ILE A 35 46.32 1.46 -9.55
C ILE A 35 45.94 2.58 -10.55
N LEU A 36 45.86 2.24 -11.85
CA LEU A 36 45.56 3.21 -12.91
C LEU A 36 44.16 3.84 -12.78
N ASN A 37 43.17 3.06 -12.32
CA ASN A 37 41.80 3.49 -12.06
C ASN A 37 41.36 3.01 -10.67
N PRO A 38 41.73 3.74 -9.60
CA PRO A 38 41.42 3.32 -8.24
C PRO A 38 39.91 3.27 -8.02
N THR A 39 39.44 2.21 -7.37
CA THR A 39 38.04 2.12 -6.97
C THR A 39 37.86 2.81 -5.62
N SER A 40 36.85 3.67 -5.53
CA SER A 40 36.48 4.30 -4.28
C SER A 40 35.40 3.51 -3.55
N TYR A 41 35.49 3.53 -2.23
CA TYR A 41 34.59 2.86 -1.29
C TYR A 41 34.13 3.87 -0.23
N VAL A 42 33.06 3.53 0.48
CA VAL A 42 32.65 4.21 1.72
C VAL A 42 32.96 3.32 2.92
N ASP A 43 32.76 3.80 4.14
CA ASP A 43 32.88 2.97 5.34
C ASP A 43 32.01 1.71 5.24
N LEU A 44 32.61 0.55 5.51
CA LEU A 44 31.95 -0.74 5.30
C LEU A 44 30.86 -0.99 6.34
N GLU A 45 31.12 -0.66 7.60
CA GLU A 45 30.17 -0.89 8.69
C GLU A 45 28.96 0.05 8.55
N GLY A 46 29.22 1.33 8.33
CA GLY A 46 28.23 2.36 8.03
C GLY A 46 27.39 2.00 6.82
N PHE A 47 28.01 1.52 5.74
CA PHE A 47 27.27 1.05 4.55
C PHE A 47 26.34 -0.12 4.87
N LYS A 48 26.81 -1.15 5.59
CA LYS A 48 25.96 -2.30 5.95
C LYS A 48 24.78 -1.89 6.81
N LYS A 49 25.00 -1.03 7.81
CA LYS A 49 23.94 -0.50 8.68
C LYS A 49 22.92 0.30 7.87
N TRP A 50 23.39 1.25 7.06
CA TRP A 50 22.53 2.09 6.23
C TRP A 50 21.71 1.26 5.24
N LYS A 51 22.34 0.29 4.57
CA LYS A 51 21.65 -0.65 3.68
C LYS A 51 20.56 -1.41 4.42
N SER A 52 20.83 -1.89 5.63
CA SER A 52 19.81 -2.57 6.44
C SER A 52 18.60 -1.67 6.72
N ASN A 53 18.81 -0.38 7.00
CA ASN A 53 17.72 0.58 7.19
C ASN A 53 16.92 0.80 5.89
N CYS A 54 17.61 0.91 4.75
CA CYS A 54 16.96 1.02 3.45
C CYS A 54 16.08 -0.22 3.14
N ASN A 55 16.53 -1.43 3.52
CA ASN A 55 15.72 -2.63 3.38
C ASN A 55 14.45 -2.61 4.24
N VAL A 56 14.52 -2.05 5.45
CA VAL A 56 13.33 -1.89 6.29
C VAL A 56 12.33 -0.97 5.58
N LEU A 57 12.79 0.10 4.94
CA LEU A 57 11.94 0.98 4.13
C LEU A 57 11.28 0.25 2.97
N LEU A 58 12.03 -0.55 2.19
CA LEU A 58 11.45 -1.37 1.11
C LEU A 58 10.39 -2.34 1.64
N ASN A 59 10.67 -3.02 2.76
CA ASN A 59 9.73 -3.95 3.36
C ASN A 59 8.45 -3.27 3.87
N LEU A 60 8.52 -2.02 4.34
CA LEU A 60 7.32 -1.25 4.73
C LEU A 60 6.46 -0.85 3.54
N LEU A 61 7.09 -0.61 2.39
CA LEU A 61 6.43 -0.29 1.12
C LEU A 61 5.84 -1.52 0.42
N GLY A 62 6.39 -2.72 0.68
CA GLY A 62 5.92 -3.96 0.06
C GLY A 62 6.02 -3.90 -1.46
N ASP A 63 4.96 -4.30 -2.16
CA ASP A 63 4.90 -4.30 -3.63
C ASP A 63 5.12 -2.92 -4.27
N LEU A 64 4.84 -1.84 -3.53
CA LEU A 64 5.05 -0.47 -4.03
C LEU A 64 6.53 -0.11 -4.15
N SER A 65 7.44 -0.90 -3.55
CA SER A 65 8.89 -0.66 -3.60
C SER A 65 9.58 -1.14 -4.88
N LYS A 66 8.88 -1.92 -5.72
CA LYS A 66 9.42 -2.51 -6.96
C LYS A 66 10.24 -1.57 -7.84
N PRO A 67 9.89 -0.28 -8.03
CA PRO A 67 10.69 0.63 -8.85
C PRO A 67 12.12 0.87 -8.34
N TRP A 68 12.44 0.50 -7.10
CA TRP A 68 13.76 0.73 -6.48
C TRP A 68 14.44 -0.56 -5.98
N ASP A 69 13.88 -1.73 -6.26
CA ASP A 69 14.39 -3.01 -5.73
C ASP A 69 15.79 -3.35 -6.24
N ASP A 70 16.08 -3.06 -7.52
CA ASP A 70 17.38 -3.37 -8.11
C ASP A 70 18.47 -2.46 -7.54
N GLU A 71 18.17 -1.17 -7.38
CA GLU A 71 19.09 -0.15 -6.91
C GLU A 71 19.32 -0.21 -5.40
N ILE A 72 18.31 -0.59 -4.61
CA ILE A 72 18.38 -0.58 -3.13
C ILE A 72 18.45 -2.00 -2.57
N GLY A 73 17.63 -2.92 -3.07
CA GLY A 73 17.50 -4.30 -2.59
C GLY A 73 18.66 -5.20 -3.00
N GLY A 74 19.05 -5.19 -4.28
CA GLY A 74 20.01 -6.15 -4.87
C GLY A 74 21.50 -5.86 -4.67
N VAL A 75 21.85 -4.68 -4.13
CA VAL A 75 23.24 -4.20 -4.17
C VAL A 75 24.13 -4.84 -3.09
N GLN A 76 25.23 -5.46 -3.54
CA GLN A 76 26.30 -6.00 -2.69
C GLN A 76 27.56 -5.12 -2.73
N GLY A 77 28.23 -4.93 -1.58
CA GLY A 77 29.50 -4.21 -1.49
C GLY A 77 29.38 -2.69 -1.41
N ASN A 78 30.38 -2.06 -0.77
CA ASN A 78 30.39 -0.66 -0.31
C ASN A 78 31.15 0.29 -1.25
N THR A 79 31.14 0.05 -2.56
CA THR A 79 31.77 1.01 -3.49
C THR A 79 31.04 2.35 -3.46
N LEU A 80 31.76 3.46 -3.63
CA LEU A 80 31.18 4.81 -3.63
C LEU A 80 30.08 4.98 -4.69
N VAL A 81 30.27 4.37 -5.87
CA VAL A 81 29.26 4.40 -6.96
C VAL A 81 27.95 3.76 -6.51
N LYS A 82 28.02 2.57 -5.90
CA LYS A 82 26.84 1.88 -5.34
C LYS A 82 26.13 2.71 -4.27
N ALA A 83 26.89 3.32 -3.37
CA ALA A 83 26.32 4.21 -2.36
C ALA A 83 25.61 5.42 -2.98
N LYS A 84 26.19 6.03 -4.02
CA LYS A 84 25.54 7.13 -4.75
C LYS A 84 24.25 6.69 -5.47
N ASN A 85 24.25 5.49 -6.06
CA ASN A 85 23.07 4.96 -6.75
C ASN A 85 21.91 4.73 -5.77
N ILE A 86 22.16 4.08 -4.63
CA ILE A 86 21.16 3.89 -3.56
C ILE A 86 20.62 5.25 -3.09
N LEU A 87 21.51 6.23 -2.87
CA LEU A 87 21.07 7.57 -2.44
C LEU A 87 20.21 8.27 -3.50
N GLY A 88 20.53 8.13 -4.79
CA GLY A 88 19.71 8.64 -5.88
C GLY A 88 18.33 8.00 -5.91
N ALA A 89 18.24 6.68 -5.74
CA ALA A 89 16.99 5.94 -5.65
C ALA A 89 16.13 6.42 -4.46
N LEU A 90 16.73 6.60 -3.28
CA LEU A 90 16.03 7.13 -2.10
C LEU A 90 15.47 8.55 -2.34
N LYS A 91 16.23 9.42 -3.02
CA LYS A 91 15.76 10.78 -3.36
C LYS A 91 14.57 10.74 -4.34
N SER A 92 14.64 9.88 -5.35
CA SER A 92 13.51 9.66 -6.27
C SER A 92 12.27 9.09 -5.56
N MET A 93 12.48 8.18 -4.60
CA MET A 93 11.40 7.66 -3.75
C MET A 93 10.77 8.79 -2.91
N LYS A 94 11.58 9.67 -2.33
CA LYS A 94 11.09 10.83 -1.57
C LYS A 94 10.27 11.78 -2.45
N GLU A 95 10.72 12.08 -3.65
CA GLU A 95 9.94 12.88 -4.61
C GLU A 95 8.61 12.20 -4.97
N THR A 96 8.59 10.86 -5.08
CA THR A 96 7.37 10.10 -5.37
C THR A 96 6.36 10.18 -4.22
N ILE A 97 6.85 10.11 -2.98
CA ILE A 97 6.06 10.28 -1.75
C ILE A 97 5.52 11.72 -1.69
N ASP A 98 6.39 12.72 -1.83
CA ASP A 98 6.05 14.14 -1.67
C ASP A 98 5.05 14.64 -2.71
N ASN A 99 5.15 14.14 -3.94
CA ASN A 99 4.19 14.45 -4.99
C ASN A 99 2.86 13.70 -4.81
N GLY A 100 2.77 12.75 -3.89
CA GLY A 100 1.58 11.92 -3.67
C GLY A 100 1.36 10.85 -4.75
N TYR A 101 2.37 10.53 -5.57
CA TYR A 101 2.25 9.48 -6.59
C TYR A 101 2.09 8.10 -5.97
N LEU A 102 2.72 7.86 -4.81
CA LEU A 102 2.65 6.57 -4.13
C LEU A 102 1.20 6.20 -3.74
N ILE A 103 0.46 7.16 -3.18
CA ILE A 103 -0.97 6.99 -2.87
C ILE A 103 -1.78 6.74 -4.15
N ARG A 104 -1.54 7.53 -5.20
CA ARG A 104 -2.26 7.37 -6.48
C ARG A 104 -2.04 5.98 -7.11
N ILE A 105 -0.84 5.42 -6.99
CA ILE A 105 -0.54 4.07 -7.50
C ILE A 105 -1.29 3.03 -6.66
N GLU A 106 -1.27 3.15 -5.33
CA GLU A 106 -2.02 2.27 -4.43
C GLU A 106 -3.53 2.30 -4.75
N ASP A 107 -4.10 3.50 -4.95
CA ASP A 107 -5.50 3.67 -5.36
C ASP A 107 -5.82 3.00 -6.70
N LEU A 108 -4.94 3.09 -7.69
CA LEU A 108 -5.11 2.44 -8.99
C LEU A 108 -5.10 0.91 -8.88
N ILE A 109 -4.19 0.36 -8.07
CA ILE A 109 -4.12 -1.09 -7.81
C ILE A 109 -5.41 -1.57 -7.15
N PHE A 110 -5.91 -0.83 -6.15
CA PHE A 110 -7.18 -1.16 -5.51
C PHE A 110 -8.36 -1.08 -6.48
N ALA A 111 -8.40 -0.05 -7.33
CA ALA A 111 -9.45 0.09 -8.33
C ALA A 111 -9.47 -1.10 -9.31
N GLU A 112 -8.30 -1.56 -9.77
CA GLU A 112 -8.18 -2.73 -10.65
C GLU A 112 -8.60 -4.02 -9.94
N ALA A 113 -8.14 -4.24 -8.71
CA ALA A 113 -8.51 -5.41 -7.92
C ALA A 113 -10.02 -5.48 -7.65
N PHE A 114 -10.63 -4.36 -7.27
CA PHE A 114 -12.08 -4.28 -7.06
C PHE A 114 -12.88 -4.48 -8.35
N SER A 115 -12.43 -3.92 -9.47
CA SER A 115 -13.08 -4.17 -10.77
C SER A 115 -13.14 -5.66 -11.07
N ASN A 116 -12.02 -6.36 -10.92
CA ASN A 116 -11.94 -7.81 -11.16
C ASN A 116 -12.86 -8.59 -10.20
N LEU A 117 -12.90 -8.26 -8.91
CA LEU A 117 -13.79 -8.92 -7.95
C LEU A 117 -15.27 -8.66 -8.24
N ILE A 118 -15.63 -7.46 -8.69
CA ILE A 118 -16.99 -7.14 -9.11
C ILE A 118 -17.36 -7.88 -10.39
N GLU A 119 -16.48 -7.93 -11.39
CA GLU A 119 -16.68 -8.72 -12.61
C GLU A 119 -16.90 -10.21 -12.29
N GLN A 120 -16.15 -10.76 -11.34
CA GLN A 120 -16.37 -12.13 -10.84
C GLN A 120 -17.73 -12.27 -10.13
N ALA A 121 -18.13 -11.29 -9.31
CA ALA A 121 -19.43 -11.29 -8.64
C ALA A 121 -20.59 -11.23 -9.66
N GLU A 122 -20.47 -10.41 -10.70
CA GLU A 122 -21.43 -10.32 -11.80
C GLU A 122 -21.48 -11.61 -12.64
N TYR A 123 -20.33 -12.21 -12.92
CA TYR A 123 -20.26 -13.50 -13.61
C TYR A 123 -20.98 -14.60 -12.82
N LEU A 124 -20.71 -14.70 -11.52
CA LEU A 124 -21.40 -15.65 -10.64
C LEU A 124 -22.90 -15.39 -10.57
N TYR A 125 -23.30 -14.12 -10.52
CA TYR A 125 -24.71 -13.71 -10.52
C TYR A 125 -25.42 -14.19 -11.80
N SER A 126 -24.85 -13.91 -12.97
CA SER A 126 -25.42 -14.31 -14.27
C SER A 126 -25.51 -15.82 -14.46
N ASN A 127 -24.66 -16.59 -13.76
CA ASN A 127 -24.69 -18.05 -13.76
C ASN A 127 -25.56 -18.65 -12.64
N GLY A 128 -26.29 -17.83 -11.87
CA GLY A 128 -27.20 -18.30 -10.81
C GLY A 128 -26.54 -18.64 -9.47
N TYR A 129 -25.24 -18.36 -9.31
CA TYR A 129 -24.49 -18.56 -8.06
C TYR A 129 -24.66 -17.36 -7.11
N PHE A 130 -25.90 -17.07 -6.73
CA PHE A 130 -26.28 -15.86 -6.00
C PHE A 130 -25.60 -15.71 -4.63
N LEU A 131 -25.41 -16.81 -3.90
CA LEU A 131 -24.74 -16.77 -2.60
C LEU A 131 -23.26 -16.39 -2.73
N ALA A 132 -22.55 -17.04 -3.67
CA ALA A 132 -21.13 -16.76 -3.92
C ALA A 132 -20.93 -15.32 -4.44
N SER A 133 -21.82 -14.88 -5.33
CA SER A 133 -21.87 -13.50 -5.81
C SER A 133 -22.07 -12.50 -4.67
N GLY A 134 -23.02 -12.74 -3.77
CA GLY A 134 -23.26 -11.89 -2.61
C GLY A 134 -22.10 -11.87 -1.60
N VAL A 135 -21.38 -12.98 -1.44
CA VAL A 135 -20.17 -13.06 -0.61
C VAL A 135 -19.05 -12.20 -1.20
N LEU A 136 -18.83 -12.24 -2.52
CA LEU A 136 -17.85 -11.37 -3.17
C LEU A 136 -18.22 -9.89 -3.06
N GLY A 137 -19.49 -9.54 -3.33
CA GLY A 137 -19.96 -8.16 -3.18
C GLY A 137 -19.77 -7.63 -1.74
N ARG A 138 -20.04 -8.46 -0.73
CA ARG A 138 -19.77 -8.13 0.68
C ARG A 138 -18.29 -7.90 0.96
N ALA A 139 -17.41 -8.74 0.41
CA ALA A 139 -15.97 -8.63 0.61
C ALA A 139 -15.43 -7.31 0.05
N VAL A 140 -15.83 -6.95 -1.17
CA VAL A 140 -15.46 -5.68 -1.80
C VAL A 140 -15.97 -4.48 -1.00
N LEU A 141 -17.21 -4.54 -0.50
CA LEU A 141 -17.75 -3.48 0.38
C LEU A 141 -16.92 -3.33 1.66
N GLU A 142 -16.53 -4.45 2.29
CA GLU A 142 -15.76 -4.42 3.53
C GLU A 142 -14.39 -3.80 3.34
N GLU A 143 -13.71 -4.17 2.26
CA GLU A 143 -12.39 -3.61 1.93
C GLU A 143 -12.49 -2.12 1.61
N LYS A 144 -13.51 -1.69 0.85
CA LYS A 144 -13.68 -0.26 0.54
C LYS A 144 -13.95 0.58 1.79
N LEU A 145 -14.83 0.13 2.69
CA LEU A 145 -15.12 0.88 3.93
C LEU A 145 -13.90 0.92 4.85
N ARG A 146 -13.14 -0.18 4.94
CA ARG A 146 -11.88 -0.23 5.71
C ARG A 146 -10.86 0.76 5.16
N ASN A 147 -10.62 0.75 3.85
CA ASN A 147 -9.67 1.67 3.22
C ASN A 147 -10.11 3.12 3.42
N LEU A 148 -11.42 3.40 3.36
CA LEU A 148 -11.93 4.75 3.63
C LEU A 148 -11.68 5.18 5.08
N CYS A 149 -11.77 4.27 6.06
CA CYS A 149 -11.36 4.54 7.43
C CYS A 149 -9.86 4.85 7.53
N ASP A 150 -9.03 4.03 6.89
CA ASP A 150 -7.57 4.18 6.91
C ASP A 150 -7.12 5.52 6.30
N SER A 151 -7.67 5.90 5.13
CA SER A 151 -7.38 7.18 4.47
C SER A 151 -7.85 8.40 5.27
N ASN A 152 -8.80 8.22 6.19
CA ASN A 152 -9.27 9.27 7.11
C ASN A 152 -8.68 9.16 8.51
N ASN A 153 -7.64 8.33 8.71
CA ASN A 153 -6.95 8.11 9.99
C ASN A 153 -7.90 7.69 11.14
N LEU A 154 -8.89 6.85 10.84
CA LEU A 154 -9.84 6.33 11.83
C LEU A 154 -9.33 5.00 12.40
N PHE A 155 -9.02 4.99 13.70
CA PHE A 155 -8.45 3.82 14.39
C PHE A 155 -9.48 3.12 15.27
N PHE A 156 -9.41 1.79 15.31
CA PHE A 156 -10.32 0.95 16.09
C PHE A 156 -9.57 0.24 17.23
N SER A 157 -10.14 0.27 18.43
CA SER A 157 -9.64 -0.50 19.58
C SER A 157 -9.94 -2.00 19.48
N LYS A 158 -10.91 -2.36 18.64
CA LYS A 158 -11.32 -3.74 18.38
C LYS A 158 -10.32 -4.41 17.44
N ASN A 159 -9.79 -5.57 17.83
CA ASN A 159 -8.82 -6.33 17.01
C ASN A 159 -9.34 -6.73 15.62
N ARG A 160 -10.65 -6.93 15.47
CA ARG A 160 -11.31 -7.28 14.21
C ARG A 160 -12.58 -6.45 14.03
N PRO A 161 -12.46 -5.20 13.57
CA PRO A 161 -13.61 -4.38 13.23
C PRO A 161 -14.42 -5.03 12.10
N THR A 162 -15.73 -4.84 12.12
CA THR A 162 -16.69 -5.39 11.17
C THR A 162 -17.19 -4.29 10.24
N LEU A 163 -17.87 -4.67 9.15
CA LEU A 163 -18.60 -3.75 8.27
C LEU A 163 -19.43 -2.71 9.03
N ASN A 164 -20.14 -3.12 10.09
CA ASN A 164 -20.96 -2.22 10.90
C ASN A 164 -20.11 -1.24 11.72
N ASP A 165 -18.94 -1.68 12.22
CA ASP A 165 -18.02 -0.82 12.94
C ASP A 165 -17.46 0.27 12.00
N PHE A 166 -17.03 -0.12 10.79
CA PHE A 166 -16.56 0.81 9.76
C PHE A 166 -17.64 1.82 9.37
N ASN A 167 -18.85 1.33 9.03
CA ASN A 167 -19.96 2.19 8.60
C ASN A 167 -20.35 3.21 9.69
N THR A 168 -20.37 2.77 10.94
CA THR A 168 -20.68 3.63 12.09
C THR A 168 -19.62 4.72 12.29
N GLU A 169 -18.35 4.37 12.19
CA GLU A 169 -17.26 5.32 12.45
C GLU A 169 -17.14 6.37 11.33
N LEU A 170 -17.30 5.96 10.08
CA LEU A 170 -17.34 6.88 8.94
C LEU A 170 -18.50 7.88 9.04
N PHE A 171 -19.67 7.43 9.48
CA PHE A 171 -20.81 8.31 9.74
C PHE A 171 -20.55 9.28 10.90
N LYS A 172 -20.03 8.80 12.04
CA LYS A 172 -19.68 9.65 13.19
C LYS A 172 -18.65 10.72 12.84
N SER A 173 -17.67 10.35 12.03
CA SER A 173 -16.63 11.25 11.51
C SER A 173 -17.12 12.15 10.37
N LYS A 174 -18.42 12.10 10.02
CA LYS A 174 -19.08 12.92 9.00
C LYS A 174 -18.46 12.76 7.60
N ILE A 175 -17.89 11.60 7.30
CA ILE A 175 -17.39 11.27 5.95
C ILE A 175 -18.56 11.13 4.97
N TYR A 176 -19.71 10.65 5.44
CA TYR A 176 -20.97 10.71 4.72
C TYR A 176 -22.17 10.92 5.65
N ASP A 177 -23.32 11.26 5.05
CA ASP A 177 -24.54 11.61 5.78
C ASP A 177 -25.35 10.40 6.24
N LYS A 178 -26.50 10.68 6.87
CA LYS A 178 -27.39 9.64 7.41
C LYS A 178 -28.07 8.81 6.31
N ILE A 179 -28.29 9.39 5.13
CA ILE A 179 -28.91 8.68 3.99
C ILE A 179 -27.91 7.63 3.50
N GLU A 180 -26.67 8.03 3.28
CA GLU A 180 -25.60 7.13 2.85
C GLU A 180 -25.34 6.03 3.89
N PHE A 181 -25.28 6.38 5.18
CA PHE A 181 -25.14 5.41 6.26
C PHE A 181 -26.20 4.31 6.19
N LYS A 182 -27.47 4.68 5.94
CA LYS A 182 -28.58 3.74 5.82
C LYS A 182 -28.58 2.94 4.52
N SER A 183 -28.11 3.53 3.42
CA SER A 183 -27.86 2.82 2.17
C SER A 183 -26.83 1.72 2.38
N ILE A 184 -25.68 2.05 2.96
CA ILE A 184 -24.60 1.10 3.26
C ILE A 184 -25.06 0.01 4.25
N ASP A 185 -25.80 0.37 5.30
CA ASP A 185 -26.37 -0.56 6.29
C ASP A 185 -27.29 -1.62 5.64
N HIS A 186 -28.06 -1.21 4.63
CA HIS A 186 -28.88 -2.13 3.83
C HIS A 186 -28.01 -3.12 3.04
N LEU A 187 -26.97 -2.65 2.35
CA LEU A 187 -26.04 -3.50 1.60
C LEU A 187 -25.31 -4.49 2.52
N ILE A 188 -24.87 -4.03 3.70
CA ILE A 188 -24.25 -4.89 4.71
C ILE A 188 -25.20 -6.02 5.13
N SER A 189 -26.48 -5.71 5.32
CA SER A 189 -27.49 -6.69 5.72
C SER A 189 -27.69 -7.78 4.65
N ILE A 190 -27.71 -7.39 3.37
CA ILE A 190 -27.79 -8.34 2.24
C ILE A 190 -26.53 -9.22 2.19
N GLY A 191 -25.35 -8.60 2.24
CA GLY A 191 -24.08 -9.32 2.22
C GLY A 191 -23.97 -10.32 3.37
N ASN A 192 -24.34 -9.92 4.59
CA ASN A 192 -24.32 -10.80 5.77
C ASN A 192 -25.27 -11.98 5.60
N SER A 193 -26.39 -11.80 4.91
CA SER A 193 -27.30 -12.91 4.59
C SER A 193 -26.62 -13.93 3.68
N ALA A 194 -25.92 -13.47 2.64
CA ALA A 194 -25.13 -14.35 1.76
C ALA A 194 -24.01 -15.08 2.52
N ALA A 195 -23.19 -14.36 3.29
CA ALA A 195 -22.05 -14.92 4.01
C ALA A 195 -22.43 -15.92 5.12
N HIS A 196 -23.63 -15.81 5.68
CA HIS A 196 -24.16 -16.73 6.68
C HIS A 196 -25.12 -17.77 6.11
N ASN A 197 -25.17 -17.94 4.78
CA ASN A 197 -26.03 -18.90 4.10
C ASN A 197 -27.51 -18.79 4.52
N LYS A 198 -27.99 -17.55 4.70
CA LYS A 198 -29.40 -17.24 5.00
C LYS A 198 -30.18 -17.10 3.69
N PRO A 199 -31.53 -17.25 3.73
CA PRO A 199 -32.37 -17.01 2.56
C PRO A 199 -32.12 -15.61 1.97
N ILE A 200 -31.81 -15.57 0.69
CA ILE A 200 -31.55 -14.34 -0.08
C ILE A 200 -32.15 -14.51 -1.48
N ASN A 201 -32.80 -13.47 -1.99
CA ASN A 201 -33.32 -13.47 -3.37
C ASN A 201 -32.29 -12.83 -4.32
N LYS A 202 -32.43 -13.13 -5.61
CA LYS A 202 -31.51 -12.63 -6.64
C LYS A 202 -31.57 -11.11 -6.77
N GLU A 203 -32.73 -10.51 -6.59
CA GLU A 203 -32.92 -9.06 -6.69
C GLU A 203 -32.10 -8.32 -5.63
N ASP A 204 -32.04 -8.83 -4.40
CA ASP A 204 -31.24 -8.26 -3.32
C ASP A 204 -29.74 -8.44 -3.58
N VAL A 205 -29.32 -9.59 -4.11
CA VAL A 205 -27.92 -9.77 -4.53
C VAL A 205 -27.54 -8.78 -5.64
N LYS A 206 -28.43 -8.52 -6.60
CA LYS A 206 -28.18 -7.51 -7.63
C LYS A 206 -28.08 -6.11 -7.05
N LYS A 207 -28.98 -5.73 -6.12
CA LYS A 207 -28.88 -4.47 -5.37
C LYS A 207 -27.56 -4.34 -4.62
N LEU A 208 -27.06 -5.43 -4.02
CA LEU A 208 -25.76 -5.43 -3.36
C LEU A 208 -24.64 -5.10 -4.35
N ILE A 209 -24.56 -5.80 -5.48
CA ILE A 209 -23.52 -5.56 -6.49
C ILE A 209 -23.59 -4.13 -7.01
N ASP A 210 -24.78 -3.68 -7.43
CA ASP A 210 -24.98 -2.34 -7.98
C ASP A 210 -24.65 -1.25 -6.95
N GLY A 211 -25.08 -1.44 -5.70
CA GLY A 211 -24.78 -0.51 -4.61
C GLY A 211 -23.29 -0.43 -4.30
N VAL A 212 -22.58 -1.57 -4.34
CA VAL A 212 -21.12 -1.59 -4.16
C VAL A 212 -20.41 -0.86 -5.30
N ILE A 213 -20.84 -1.06 -6.55
CA ILE A 213 -20.30 -0.33 -7.71
C ILE A 213 -20.47 1.18 -7.53
N GLU A 214 -21.64 1.63 -7.07
CA GLU A 214 -21.88 3.05 -6.85
C GLU A 214 -21.03 3.62 -5.69
N ILE A 215 -20.80 2.85 -4.62
CA ILE A 215 -19.89 3.22 -3.53
C ILE A 215 -18.45 3.37 -4.04
N LEU A 216 -17.97 2.42 -4.84
CA LEU A 216 -16.62 2.47 -5.44
C LEU A 216 -16.44 3.69 -6.35
N LYS A 217 -17.48 4.09 -7.10
CA LYS A 217 -17.43 5.30 -7.94
C LYS A 217 -17.46 6.58 -7.12
N LYS A 218 -18.27 6.61 -6.07
CA LYS A 218 -18.52 7.79 -5.24
C LYS A 218 -17.34 8.15 -4.36
N PHE A 219 -16.73 7.15 -3.74
CA PHE A 219 -15.55 7.33 -2.89
C PHE A 219 -14.36 6.81 -3.69
N LYS A 220 -13.62 7.70 -4.36
CA LYS A 220 -12.32 7.34 -4.95
C LYS A 220 -11.29 7.32 -3.84
#